data_AF-A0A5E4C9Z4-F1
#
_entry.id   AF-A0A5E4C9Z4-F1
#
_cell.length_a   1.000
_cell.length_b   1.000
_cell.length_c   1.000
_cell.angle_alpha   90.00
_cell.angle_beta   90.00
_cell.angle_gamma   90.00
#
_symmetry.space_group_name_H-M   'P 1'
#
loop_
_entity.id
_entity.type
_entity.pdbx_description
1 polymer ?
#
loop_
_entity_poly.entity_id
_entity_poly.type
_entity_poly.pdbx_seq_one_letter_code
_entity_poly.pdbx_strand_id
1 'polypeptide(L)'
;VAFEKICSEESKPAGLIIIRDVSSVESEYIPNEKTIARIQDYQEDKELFRYCTLPEVLKYVECFTGPNDMAMHTMLINKPPDMMTGSLEKPSNRIDCAWTTKEHIDRNNGCLAVLPGTHKLPLKPHDYPQWE
;
A
#
# COMPACT_ATOMS: atom_id res chain seq x y z
N VAL A 1 -5.36 -1.13 16.75
CA VAL A 1 -6.80 -0.90 17.03
C VAL A 1 -7.66 -0.62 15.79
N ALA A 2 -7.23 0.14 14.77
CA ALA A 2 -8.08 0.33 13.56
C ALA A 2 -7.97 -0.83 12.55
N PHE A 3 -6.74 -1.23 12.20
CA PHE A 3 -6.52 -2.34 11.25
C PHE A 3 -7.13 -3.66 11.72
N GLU A 4 -6.92 -4.05 12.98
CA GLU A 4 -7.49 -5.28 13.56
C GLU A 4 -9.02 -5.32 13.45
N LYS A 5 -9.69 -4.19 13.66
CA LYS A 5 -11.15 -4.07 13.52
C LYS A 5 -11.62 -4.17 12.07
N ILE A 6 -10.80 -3.73 11.12
CA ILE A 6 -11.06 -3.96 9.70
C ILE A 6 -10.86 -5.44 9.38
N CYS A 7 -9.84 -6.08 9.93
CA CYS A 7 -9.57 -7.51 9.77
C CYS A 7 -10.67 -8.40 10.36
N SER A 8 -11.28 -8.01 11.49
CA SER A 8 -12.40 -8.70 12.13
C SER A 8 -13.78 -8.29 11.60
N GLU A 9 -13.84 -7.42 10.59
CA GLU A 9 -15.07 -6.86 10.00
C GLU A 9 -15.94 -6.03 10.96
N GLU A 10 -15.43 -5.67 12.13
CA GLU A 10 -16.07 -4.75 13.08
C GLU A 10 -16.13 -3.30 12.56
N SER A 11 -15.29 -2.95 11.59
CA SER A 11 -15.24 -1.62 10.99
C SER A 11 -14.99 -1.68 9.50
N LYS A 12 -15.75 -0.89 8.73
CA LYS A 12 -15.52 -0.67 7.30
C LYS A 12 -15.74 0.81 6.96
N PRO A 13 -14.69 1.65 7.06
CA PRO A 13 -14.71 3.02 6.56
C PRO A 13 -15.26 3.12 5.13
N ALA A 14 -15.93 4.23 4.82
CA ALA A 14 -16.51 4.44 3.50
C ALA A 14 -15.43 4.52 2.42
N GLY A 15 -15.67 3.89 1.27
CA GLY A 15 -14.71 3.85 0.16
C GLY A 15 -13.55 2.86 0.31
N LEU A 16 -13.38 2.26 1.50
CA LEU A 16 -12.29 1.32 1.76
C LEU A 16 -12.38 0.06 0.90
N ILE A 17 -11.30 -0.26 0.19
CA ILE A 17 -11.17 -1.48 -0.61
C ILE A 17 -10.31 -2.49 0.15
N ILE A 18 -10.84 -3.70 0.37
CA ILE A 18 -10.12 -4.80 1.01
C ILE A 18 -9.84 -5.87 -0.06
N ILE A 19 -8.57 -6.13 -0.31
CA ILE A 19 -8.08 -7.19 -1.18
C ILE A 19 -7.58 -8.33 -0.31
N ARG A 20 -8.14 -9.51 -0.52
CA ARG A 20 -7.79 -10.74 0.20
C ARG A 20 -6.86 -11.60 -0.64
N ASP A 21 -6.06 -12.42 0.02
CA ASP A 21 -5.19 -13.39 -0.65
C ASP A 21 -6.04 -14.49 -1.29
N VAL A 22 -5.76 -14.78 -2.57
CA VAL A 22 -6.42 -15.82 -3.37
C VAL A 22 -6.10 -17.22 -2.85
N SER A 23 -4.95 -17.40 -2.20
CA SER A 23 -4.56 -18.67 -1.57
C SER A 23 -5.47 -19.07 -0.41
N SER A 24 -6.21 -18.12 0.17
CA SER A 24 -7.11 -18.35 1.30
C SER A 24 -8.52 -18.82 0.91
N VAL A 25 -8.79 -18.97 -0.39
CA VAL A 25 -10.14 -19.30 -0.91
C VAL A 25 -10.53 -20.78 -0.68
N GLU A 26 -9.57 -21.66 -0.40
CA GLU A 26 -9.83 -23.11 -0.22
C GLU A 26 -10.15 -23.54 1.23
N SER A 27 -9.98 -22.67 2.23
CA SER A 27 -10.23 -22.99 3.64
C SER A 27 -11.44 -22.23 4.21
N GLU A 28 -12.11 -22.77 5.23
CA GLU A 28 -13.20 -22.10 5.97
C GLU A 28 -12.83 -20.63 6.23
N TYR A 29 -13.65 -19.72 5.72
CA TYR A 29 -13.43 -18.29 5.80
C TYR A 29 -13.44 -17.83 7.27
N ILE A 30 -12.26 -17.57 7.82
CA ILE A 30 -12.10 -16.95 9.13
C ILE A 30 -11.56 -15.53 8.91
N PRO A 31 -12.36 -14.48 9.13
CA PRO A 31 -11.91 -13.10 9.09
C PRO A 31 -10.75 -12.90 10.08
N ASN A 32 -9.55 -12.67 9.55
CA ASN A 32 -8.37 -12.37 10.35
C ASN A 32 -7.34 -11.60 9.51
N GLU A 33 -6.33 -11.04 10.16
CA GLU A 33 -5.27 -10.24 9.53
C GLU A 33 -4.57 -10.98 8.38
N LYS A 34 -4.35 -12.29 8.51
CA LYS A 34 -3.57 -13.09 7.55
C LYS A 34 -4.28 -13.30 6.21
N THR A 35 -5.60 -13.16 6.16
CA THR A 35 -6.37 -13.32 4.91
C THR A 35 -6.43 -12.04 4.08
N ILE A 36 -6.06 -10.89 4.67
CA ILE A 36 -6.03 -9.61 3.98
C ILE A 36 -4.63 -9.38 3.43
N ALA A 37 -4.50 -9.32 2.09
CA ALA A 37 -3.25 -9.01 1.41
C ALA A 37 -3.00 -7.49 1.30
N ARG A 38 -4.06 -6.71 1.12
CA ARG A 38 -3.97 -5.25 1.01
C ARG A 38 -5.27 -4.56 1.37
N ILE A 39 -5.17 -3.38 1.97
CA ILE A 39 -6.25 -2.40 2.07
C ILE A 39 -5.87 -1.18 1.24
N GLN A 40 -6.83 -0.62 0.49
CA GLN A 40 -6.68 0.63 -0.26
C GLN A 40 -7.76 1.64 0.13
N ASP A 41 -7.50 2.91 -0.15
CA ASP A 41 -8.43 4.03 0.02
C ASP A 41 -8.93 4.18 1.47
N TYR A 42 -7.98 4.23 2.40
CA TYR A 42 -8.22 4.37 3.84
C TYR A 42 -8.35 5.82 4.33
N GLN A 43 -8.57 6.79 3.45
CA GLN A 43 -8.65 8.21 3.83
C GLN A 43 -9.75 8.54 4.85
N GLU A 44 -10.83 7.75 4.89
CA GLU A 44 -11.92 7.90 5.86
C GLU A 44 -11.63 7.21 7.20
N ASP A 45 -10.53 6.44 7.33
CA ASP A 45 -10.08 5.87 8.59
C ASP A 45 -9.13 6.83 9.31
N LYS A 46 -9.57 7.36 10.45
CA LYS A 46 -8.80 8.38 11.20
C LYS A 46 -7.41 7.91 11.63
N GLU A 47 -7.26 6.64 11.99
CA GLU A 47 -5.98 6.12 12.51
C GLU A 47 -5.02 5.77 11.39
N LEU A 48 -5.51 5.16 10.31
CA LEU A 48 -4.69 4.87 9.13
C LEU A 48 -4.31 6.15 8.39
N PHE A 49 -5.26 7.07 8.20
CA PHE A 49 -5.00 8.35 7.54
C PHE A 49 -4.10 9.28 8.35
N ARG A 50 -3.95 9.05 9.67
CA ARG A 50 -2.99 9.79 10.49
C ARG A 50 -1.58 9.75 9.90
N TYR A 51 -1.19 8.64 9.26
CA TYR A 51 0.09 8.52 8.55
C TYR A 51 0.29 9.62 7.51
N CYS A 52 -0.73 9.90 6.69
CA CYS A 52 -0.70 10.94 5.65
C CYS A 52 -0.61 12.37 6.24
N THR A 53 -0.89 12.53 7.53
CA THR A 53 -0.87 13.82 8.24
C THR A 53 0.32 13.96 9.20
N LEU A 54 1.21 12.96 9.27
CA LEU A 54 2.38 13.01 10.15
C LEU A 54 3.35 14.12 9.71
N PRO A 55 3.73 15.07 10.59
CA PRO A 55 4.70 16.11 10.24
C PRO A 55 6.04 15.55 9.75
N GLU A 56 6.46 14.39 10.28
CA GLU A 56 7.67 13.70 9.88
C GLU A 56 7.61 13.20 8.44
N VAL A 57 6.43 12.84 7.94
CA VAL A 57 6.21 12.42 6.55
C VAL A 57 6.06 13.66 5.67
N LEU A 58 5.18 14.58 6.05
CA LEU A 58 4.86 15.79 5.29
C LEU A 58 6.09 16.66 5.02
N LYS A 59 6.99 16.79 5.99
CA LYS A 59 8.25 17.52 5.83
C LYS A 59 9.06 17.08 4.61
N TYR A 60 9.08 15.78 4.30
CA TYR A 60 9.81 15.26 3.14
C TYR A 60 8.97 15.28 1.87
N VAL A 61 7.68 14.98 1.97
CA VAL A 61 6.76 15.02 0.82
C VAL A 61 6.73 16.41 0.19
N GLU A 62 6.58 17.46 1.01
CA GLU A 62 6.51 18.86 0.57
C GLU A 62 7.73 19.28 -0.29
N CYS A 63 8.90 18.65 -0.05
CA CYS A 63 10.11 18.90 -0.85
C CYS A 63 9.97 18.48 -2.32
N PHE A 64 9.06 17.55 -2.63
CA PHE A 64 8.83 17.02 -3.98
C PHE A 64 7.55 17.58 -4.61
N THR A 65 6.51 17.81 -3.81
CA THR A 65 5.15 18.18 -4.26
C THR A 65 4.86 19.67 -4.14
N GLY A 66 5.55 20.38 -3.23
CA GLY A 66 5.30 21.79 -2.89
C GLY A 66 4.29 21.95 -1.74
N PRO A 67 3.91 23.19 -1.35
CA PRO A 67 3.17 23.44 -0.10
C PRO A 67 1.69 23.03 -0.10
N ASN A 68 1.15 22.54 -1.23
CA ASN A 68 -0.26 22.18 -1.38
C ASN A 68 -0.37 20.67 -1.64
N ASP A 69 -0.10 19.90 -0.59
CA ASP A 69 -0.05 18.44 -0.66
C ASP A 69 -1.45 17.82 -0.63
N MET A 70 -1.62 16.76 -1.42
CA MET A 70 -2.85 15.97 -1.47
C MET A 70 -2.51 14.48 -1.38
N ALA A 71 -3.13 13.79 -0.43
CA ALA A 71 -3.09 12.34 -0.37
C ALA A 71 -4.02 11.76 -1.44
N MET A 72 -3.46 11.42 -2.60
CA MET A 72 -4.21 10.96 -3.78
C MET A 72 -4.64 9.49 -3.69
N HIS A 73 -3.80 8.64 -3.10
CA HIS A 73 -4.04 7.21 -2.99
C HIS A 73 -3.36 6.66 -1.76
N THR A 74 -4.03 5.75 -1.06
CA THR A 74 -3.56 5.20 0.20
C THR A 74 -3.59 3.68 0.17
N MET A 75 -2.52 3.04 0.66
CA MET A 75 -2.41 1.58 0.72
C MET A 75 -1.73 1.10 1.99
N LEU A 76 -2.26 0.03 2.57
CA LEU A 76 -1.60 -0.79 3.58
C LEU A 76 -1.46 -2.18 2.98
N ILE A 77 -0.21 -2.62 2.80
CA ILE A 77 0.11 -3.90 2.17
C ILE A 77 0.56 -4.85 3.28
N ASN A 78 -0.16 -5.96 3.42
CA ASN A 78 0.17 -7.03 4.33
C ASN A 78 0.69 -8.20 3.48
N LYS A 79 2.01 -8.26 3.30
CA LYS A 79 2.63 -9.27 2.44
C LYS A 79 2.69 -10.61 3.18
N PRO A 80 2.02 -11.67 2.68
CA PRO A 80 2.34 -13.01 3.13
C PRO A 80 3.78 -13.38 2.73
N PRO A 81 4.41 -14.36 3.41
CA PRO A 81 5.82 -14.72 3.23
C PRO A 81 6.24 -15.03 1.78
N ASP A 82 5.30 -15.46 0.94
CA ASP A 82 5.53 -15.93 -0.42
C ASP A 82 5.02 -14.98 -1.52
N MET A 83 4.55 -13.78 -1.18
CA MET A 83 3.91 -12.90 -2.17
C MET A 83 4.96 -12.24 -3.08
N MET A 84 4.91 -12.56 -4.38
CA MET A 84 5.77 -11.93 -5.37
C MET A 84 5.58 -10.40 -5.44
N THR A 85 6.70 -9.72 -5.72
CA THR A 85 6.82 -8.28 -5.94
C THR A 85 5.84 -7.76 -6.98
N GLY A 86 4.92 -6.88 -6.56
CA GLY A 86 4.13 -6.06 -7.49
C GLY A 86 4.96 -4.91 -8.06
N SER A 87 4.64 -4.48 -9.28
CA SER A 87 5.21 -3.27 -9.88
C SER A 87 4.58 -2.02 -9.26
N LEU A 88 5.42 -1.04 -8.89
CA LEU A 88 4.95 0.31 -8.56
C LEU A 88 4.86 1.13 -9.85
N GLU A 89 3.72 1.77 -10.06
CA GLU A 89 3.51 2.67 -11.19
C GLU A 89 4.21 4.02 -10.96
N LYS A 90 4.58 4.69 -12.06
CA LYS A 90 5.42 5.89 -12.04
C LYS A 90 4.62 7.13 -11.62
N PRO A 91 5.02 7.85 -10.55
CA PRO A 91 4.54 9.20 -10.32
C PRO A 91 5.26 10.23 -11.24
N SER A 92 4.54 11.28 -11.64
CA SER A 92 5.06 12.44 -12.39
C SER A 92 5.94 13.35 -11.52
N ASN A 93 6.59 14.37 -12.08
CA ASN A 93 7.52 15.31 -11.40
C ASN A 93 6.95 16.09 -10.19
N ARG A 94 5.68 15.87 -9.81
CA ARG A 94 5.01 16.46 -8.64
C ARG A 94 4.12 15.46 -7.90
N ILE A 95 4.43 14.19 -8.04
CA ILE A 95 3.78 13.11 -7.30
C ILE A 95 4.91 12.37 -6.59
N ASP A 96 4.75 12.11 -5.31
CA ASP A 96 5.71 11.37 -4.50
C ASP A 96 5.00 10.22 -3.78
N CYS A 97 5.74 9.15 -3.48
CA CYS A 97 5.23 8.00 -2.75
C CYS A 97 6.01 7.82 -1.45
N ALA A 98 5.35 8.11 -0.33
CA ALA A 98 5.90 7.85 1.00
C ALA A 98 5.57 6.42 1.45
N TRP A 99 6.59 5.56 1.50
CA TRP A 99 6.45 4.15 1.91
C TRP A 99 7.23 3.86 3.20
N THR A 100 6.54 3.31 4.21
CA THR A 100 7.12 3.01 5.53
C THR A 100 6.87 1.54 5.90
N THR A 101 7.89 0.85 6.40
CA THR A 101 7.71 -0.50 6.96
C THR A 101 7.07 -0.42 8.35
N LYS A 102 6.14 -1.32 8.67
CA LYS A 102 5.65 -1.50 10.05
C LYS A 102 6.46 -2.54 10.83
N GLU A 103 7.27 -3.34 10.13
CA GLU A 103 8.14 -4.38 10.66
C GLU A 103 9.49 -4.39 9.95
N HIS A 104 10.37 -5.33 10.31
CA HIS A 104 11.64 -5.50 9.62
C HIS A 104 11.41 -6.11 8.23
N ILE A 105 11.87 -5.44 7.19
CA ILE A 105 11.77 -5.91 5.80
C ILE A 105 13.16 -6.01 5.18
N ASP A 106 13.49 -7.19 4.65
CA ASP A 106 14.74 -7.53 3.99
C ASP A 106 14.48 -8.31 2.69
N ARG A 107 15.54 -8.85 2.08
CA ARG A 107 15.41 -9.63 0.84
C ARG A 107 14.67 -10.96 1.03
N ASN A 108 14.73 -11.54 2.23
CA ASN A 108 14.14 -12.84 2.52
C ASN A 108 12.61 -12.74 2.66
N ASN A 109 12.09 -11.60 3.10
CA ASN A 109 10.65 -11.35 3.24
C ASN A 109 10.09 -10.35 2.21
N GLY A 110 10.80 -10.13 1.10
CA GLY A 110 10.27 -9.42 -0.06
C GLY A 110 10.34 -7.89 0.03
N CYS A 111 11.51 -7.32 0.33
CA CYS A 111 11.73 -5.88 0.25
C CYS A 111 11.44 -5.29 -1.15
N LEU A 112 11.24 -3.97 -1.20
CA LEU A 112 11.13 -3.26 -2.48
C LEU A 112 12.44 -3.38 -3.26
N ALA A 113 12.31 -3.55 -4.57
CA ALA A 113 13.41 -3.48 -5.52
C ALA A 113 13.23 -2.25 -6.42
N VAL A 114 14.32 -1.55 -6.70
CA VAL A 114 14.31 -0.35 -7.54
C VAL A 114 15.38 -0.46 -8.61
N LEU A 115 15.11 0.11 -9.79
CA LEU A 115 16.09 0.31 -10.85
C LEU A 115 16.48 1.80 -10.90
N PRO A 116 17.64 2.20 -10.35
CA PRO A 116 18.02 3.60 -10.27
C PRO A 116 18.03 4.31 -11.63
N GLY A 117 17.63 5.58 -11.65
CA GLY A 117 17.59 6.40 -12.87
C GLY A 117 16.39 6.17 -13.79
N THR A 118 15.62 5.08 -13.61
CA THR A 118 14.47 4.78 -14.48
C THR A 118 13.30 5.76 -14.34
N HIS A 119 13.26 6.56 -13.28
CA HIS A 119 12.33 7.70 -13.12
C HIS A 119 12.48 8.77 -14.20
N LYS A 120 13.64 8.83 -14.88
CA LYS A 120 13.90 9.77 -15.99
C LYS A 120 13.42 9.27 -17.34
N LEU A 121 13.06 8.00 -17.44
CA LEU A 121 12.61 7.38 -18.69
C LEU A 121 11.10 7.58 -18.87
N PRO A 122 10.59 7.61 -20.12
CA PRO A 122 9.16 7.68 -20.39
C PRO A 122 8.35 6.57 -19.71
N LEU A 123 7.05 6.81 -19.51
CA LEU A 123 6.12 5.78 -19.08
C LEU A 123 6.14 4.62 -20.10
N LYS A 124 6.25 3.40 -19.59
CA LYS A 124 6.18 2.18 -20.40
C LYS A 124 4.76 1.64 -20.39
N PRO A 125 4.34 0.88 -21.41
CA PRO A 125 3.11 0.11 -21.30
C PRO A 125 3.25 -0.91 -20.16
N HIS A 126 2.17 -1.11 -19.40
CA HIS A 126 2.06 -2.10 -18.34
C HIS A 126 0.81 -2.92 -18.59
N ASP A 127 0.89 -4.22 -18.35
CA ASP A 127 -0.24 -5.13 -18.38
C ASP A 127 -0.19 -6.01 -17.13
N TYR A 128 -1.36 -6.45 -16.69
CA TYR A 128 -1.44 -7.48 -15.66
C TYR A 128 -1.05 -8.84 -16.25
N PRO A 129 -0.38 -9.71 -15.47
CA PRO A 129 -0.12 -11.07 -15.90
C PRO A 129 -1.46 -11.76 -16.22
N GLN A 130 -1.48 -12.54 -17.29
CA GLN A 130 -2.59 -13.47 -17.55
C GLN A 130 -2.37 -14.67 -16.62
N TRP A 131 -3.07 -14.70 -15.50
CA TRP A 131 -3.09 -15.85 -14.60
C TRP A 131 -4.14 -16.84 -15.13
N GLU A 132 -3.74 -18.09 -15.39
CA GLU A 132 -4.66 -19.23 -15.62
C GLU A 132 -5.12 -19.84 -14.30
#